data_AF-C0CU71-F1
#
_entry.id   AF-C0CU71-F1
#
_cell.length_a   1.000
_cell.length_b   1.000
_cell.length_c   1.000
_cell.angle_alpha   90.00
_cell.angle_beta   90.00
_cell.angle_gamma   90.00
#
_symmetry.space_group_name_H-M   'P 1'
#
loop_
_entity.id
_entity.type
_entity.pdbx_description
1 polymer ?
#
loop_
_entity_poly.entity_id
_entity_poly.type
_entity_poly.pdbx_seq_one_letter_code
_entity_poly.pdbx_strand_id
1 'polypeptide(L)'
;MKQNIPCELIRDLLPLYVDGLTSEVSNREIKEHLETCGSCRDRYERMKREMEGEETAARTEKTREIDYLKKVRRRGLQKIFLTAAGILAAVALGIFVKLFVIGFPVDSYMITYTDVYEDTVHFGGVFYGSAECYSRYRLVEQEDGTQKLVIYGTLPSPWNRDGAFNLEAELPEPGGALEIGGIRILSDGTMISKLAGDLYRAKNPYIGDASADGRLAGALGIGAVLGSYKNELQTSAEPYGWTLNFEDGVSNSAVFEAQMERYACVLLALTGNLGEVSFSYTVETESGPVKRERTVTEQECEKRLGAPVKSFGESPERVQEMLDILGLEGQGM
;
A
#
# COMPACT_ATOMS: atom_id res chain seq x y z
N MET A 1 73.34 -62.90 -51.15
CA MET A 1 72.91 -62.13 -52.33
C MET A 1 71.70 -61.31 -51.93
N LYS A 2 71.78 -59.97 -51.92
CA LYS A 2 70.59 -59.12 -51.67
C LYS A 2 69.71 -59.19 -52.93
N GLN A 3 68.47 -59.64 -52.78
CA GLN A 3 67.47 -59.51 -53.83
C GLN A 3 66.90 -58.10 -53.77
N ASN A 4 67.09 -57.30 -54.81
CA ASN A 4 66.42 -56.01 -54.93
C ASN A 4 64.99 -56.24 -55.39
N ILE A 5 64.02 -55.79 -54.60
CA ILE A 5 62.60 -55.84 -54.97
C ILE A 5 62.37 -54.93 -56.19
N PRO A 6 61.70 -55.41 -57.25
CA PRO A 6 61.40 -54.60 -58.42
C PRO A 6 60.46 -53.44 -58.09
N CYS A 7 60.68 -52.30 -58.75
CA CYS A 7 59.88 -51.08 -58.54
C CYS A 7 58.37 -51.29 -58.74
N GLU A 8 57.97 -52.24 -59.59
CA GLU A 8 56.56 -52.56 -59.86
C GLU A 8 55.84 -53.05 -58.61
N LEU A 9 56.46 -53.98 -57.87
CA LEU A 9 55.90 -54.51 -56.63
C LEU A 9 55.80 -53.43 -55.54
N ILE A 10 56.81 -52.55 -55.45
CA ILE A 10 56.77 -51.42 -54.51
C ILE A 10 55.62 -50.47 -54.88
N ARG A 11 55.45 -50.16 -56.16
CA ARG A 11 54.38 -49.28 -56.65
C ARG A 11 52.97 -49.82 -56.34
N ASP A 12 52.79 -51.13 -56.37
CA ASP A 12 51.52 -51.77 -56.06
C ASP A 12 51.23 -51.76 -54.55
N LEU A 13 52.27 -51.86 -53.73
CA LEU A 13 52.16 -51.83 -52.26
C LEU A 13 52.14 -50.42 -51.66
N LEU A 14 52.55 -49.40 -52.42
CA LEU A 14 52.65 -48.01 -51.95
C LEU A 14 51.32 -47.45 -51.38
N PRO A 15 50.14 -47.62 -52.00
CA PRO A 15 48.89 -47.13 -51.45
C PRO A 15 48.61 -47.70 -50.06
N LEU A 16 48.74 -49.03 -49.90
CA LEU A 16 48.55 -49.72 -48.62
C LEU A 16 49.58 -49.29 -47.57
N TYR A 17 50.80 -48.95 -48.01
CA TYR A 17 51.86 -48.43 -47.13
C TYR A 17 51.55 -47.01 -46.63
N VAL A 18 51.01 -46.13 -47.48
CA VAL A 18 50.60 -44.77 -47.08
C VAL A 18 49.41 -44.83 -46.10
N ASP A 19 48.48 -45.78 -46.31
CA ASP A 19 47.37 -46.05 -45.39
C ASP A 19 47.78 -46.75 -44.08
N GLY A 20 49.07 -47.16 -43.95
CA GLY A 20 49.59 -47.84 -42.77
C GLY A 20 49.11 -49.29 -42.59
N LEU A 21 48.66 -49.93 -43.68
CA LEU A 21 48.03 -51.25 -43.69
C LEU A 21 48.96 -52.39 -44.13
N THR A 22 50.26 -52.12 -44.29
CA THR A 22 51.28 -53.10 -44.66
C THR A 22 51.97 -53.71 -43.44
N SER A 23 52.45 -54.95 -43.57
CA SER A 23 53.18 -55.65 -42.50
C SER A 23 54.54 -55.00 -42.20
N GLU A 24 55.07 -55.16 -40.99
CA GLU A 24 56.38 -54.62 -40.59
C GLU A 24 57.54 -55.06 -41.49
N VAL A 25 57.49 -56.31 -41.99
CA VAL A 25 58.48 -56.81 -42.95
C VAL A 25 58.41 -56.01 -44.25
N SER A 26 57.20 -55.81 -44.79
CA SER A 26 56.97 -55.00 -46.00
C SER A 26 57.38 -53.54 -45.79
N ASN A 27 57.12 -52.97 -44.61
CA ASN A 27 57.48 -51.59 -44.28
C ASN A 27 59.00 -51.34 -44.37
N ARG A 28 59.80 -52.29 -43.84
CA ARG A 28 61.26 -52.19 -43.89
C ARG A 28 61.78 -52.22 -45.31
N GLU A 29 61.30 -53.18 -46.12
CA GLU A 29 61.75 -53.34 -47.50
C GLU A 29 61.33 -52.15 -48.39
N ILE A 30 60.10 -51.63 -48.20
CA ILE A 30 59.62 -50.43 -48.91
C ILE A 30 60.47 -49.22 -48.52
N LYS A 31 60.78 -49.04 -47.24
CA LYS A 31 61.61 -47.93 -46.76
C LYS A 31 63.02 -47.95 -47.36
N GLU A 32 63.70 -49.11 -47.36
CA GLU A 32 65.02 -49.26 -47.99
C GLU A 32 64.96 -48.94 -49.50
N HIS A 33 63.87 -49.31 -50.18
CA HIS A 33 63.68 -49.01 -51.60
C HIS A 33 63.43 -47.52 -51.86
N LEU A 34 62.65 -46.83 -51.01
CA LEU A 34 62.39 -45.40 -51.15
C LEU A 34 63.66 -44.56 -50.92
N GLU A 35 64.61 -45.04 -50.12
CA GLU A 35 65.92 -44.40 -49.93
C GLU A 35 66.82 -44.45 -51.18
N THR A 36 66.63 -45.46 -52.02
CA THR A 36 67.49 -45.72 -53.19
C THR A 36 66.82 -45.38 -54.54
N CYS A 37 65.49 -45.32 -54.61
CA CYS A 37 64.73 -45.04 -55.82
C CYS A 37 63.93 -43.72 -55.74
N GLY A 38 64.39 -42.68 -56.45
CA GLY A 38 63.70 -41.39 -56.52
C GLY A 38 62.29 -41.47 -57.10
N SER A 39 62.06 -42.31 -58.12
CA SER A 39 60.74 -42.41 -58.76
C SER A 39 59.64 -42.96 -57.84
N CYS A 40 59.98 -43.90 -56.95
CA CYS A 40 59.07 -44.47 -55.97
C CYS A 40 58.85 -43.50 -54.80
N ARG A 41 59.91 -42.78 -54.39
CA ARG A 41 59.83 -41.72 -53.37
C ARG A 41 58.89 -40.59 -53.78
N ASP A 42 59.02 -40.10 -55.00
CA ASP A 42 58.15 -39.03 -55.51
C ASP A 42 56.68 -39.46 -55.54
N ARG A 43 56.41 -40.74 -55.83
CA ARG A 43 55.04 -41.28 -55.85
C ARG A 43 54.46 -41.40 -54.44
N TYR A 44 55.26 -41.88 -53.48
CA TYR A 44 54.89 -41.93 -52.06
C TYR A 44 54.58 -40.54 -51.51
N GLU A 45 55.45 -39.56 -51.77
CA GLU A 45 55.28 -38.17 -51.32
C GLU A 45 54.03 -37.52 -51.91
N ARG A 46 53.67 -37.81 -53.17
CA ARG A 46 52.41 -37.33 -53.76
C ARG A 46 51.19 -37.90 -53.05
N MET A 47 51.13 -39.22 -52.87
CA MET A 47 50.01 -39.90 -52.21
C MET A 47 49.84 -39.44 -50.76
N LYS A 48 50.96 -39.28 -50.04
CA LYS A 48 50.96 -38.77 -48.67
C LYS A 48 50.40 -37.34 -48.59
N ARG A 49 50.77 -36.46 -49.52
CA ARG A 49 50.25 -35.08 -49.58
C ARG A 49 48.76 -35.02 -49.93
N GLU A 50 48.28 -35.93 -50.78
CA GLU A 50 46.86 -36.02 -51.13
C GLU A 50 46.02 -36.44 -49.91
N MET A 51 46.45 -37.46 -49.16
CA MET A 51 45.78 -37.89 -47.92
C MET A 51 45.82 -36.83 -46.81
N GLU A 52 46.97 -36.20 -46.58
CA GLU A 52 47.08 -35.09 -45.62
C GLU A 52 46.19 -33.91 -46.03
N GLY A 53 46.03 -33.65 -47.33
CA GLY A 53 45.13 -32.64 -47.90
C GLY A 53 43.65 -32.95 -47.72
N GLU A 54 43.24 -34.21 -47.90
CA GLU A 54 41.86 -34.67 -47.69
C GLU A 54 41.47 -34.64 -46.20
N GLU A 55 42.36 -35.09 -45.30
CA GLU A 55 42.13 -35.02 -43.86
C GLU A 55 42.04 -33.57 -43.36
N THR A 56 42.89 -32.68 -43.86
CA THR A 56 42.81 -31.25 -43.51
C THR A 56 41.55 -30.60 -44.09
N ALA A 57 41.13 -30.96 -45.30
CA ALA A 57 39.86 -30.48 -45.87
C ALA A 57 38.65 -30.94 -45.04
N ALA A 58 38.56 -32.23 -44.73
CA ALA A 58 37.49 -32.81 -43.93
C ALA A 58 37.43 -32.24 -42.50
N ARG A 59 38.60 -32.00 -41.87
CA ARG A 59 38.70 -31.35 -40.56
C ARG A 59 38.30 -29.87 -40.59
N THR A 60 38.66 -29.16 -41.66
CA THR A 60 38.28 -27.76 -41.87
C THR A 60 36.77 -27.63 -42.09
N GLU A 61 36.16 -28.55 -42.86
CA GLU A 61 34.73 -28.57 -43.12
C GLU A 61 33.92 -28.88 -41.86
N LYS A 62 34.30 -29.91 -41.09
CA LYS A 62 33.70 -30.21 -39.77
C LYS A 62 33.83 -29.04 -38.80
N THR A 63 34.96 -28.35 -38.78
CA THR A 63 35.16 -27.17 -37.92
C THR A 63 34.27 -26.01 -38.34
N ARG A 64 34.11 -25.76 -39.65
CA ARG A 64 33.20 -24.74 -40.19
C ARG A 64 31.73 -25.06 -39.89
N GLU A 65 31.32 -26.31 -39.99
CA GLU A 65 29.94 -26.73 -39.66
C GLU A 65 29.64 -26.56 -38.17
N ILE A 66 30.56 -26.99 -37.29
CA ILE A 66 30.44 -26.79 -35.84
C ILE A 66 30.38 -25.29 -35.49
N ASP A 67 31.20 -24.47 -36.15
CA ASP A 67 31.21 -23.03 -35.91
C ASP A 67 29.95 -22.33 -36.47
N TYR A 68 29.41 -22.81 -37.59
CA TYR A 68 28.12 -22.37 -38.13
C TYR A 68 26.96 -22.70 -37.18
N LEU A 69 26.90 -23.92 -36.65
CA LEU A 69 25.90 -24.33 -35.66
C LEU A 69 26.00 -23.50 -34.38
N LYS A 70 27.21 -23.20 -33.89
CA LYS A 70 27.43 -22.30 -32.74
C LYS A 70 26.98 -20.87 -33.05
N LYS A 71 27.27 -20.36 -34.25
CA LYS A 71 26.90 -19.00 -34.69
C LYS A 71 25.39 -18.82 -34.82
N VAL A 72 24.69 -19.81 -35.38
CA VAL A 72 23.22 -19.78 -35.51
C VAL A 72 22.54 -19.90 -34.15
N ARG A 73 23.00 -20.80 -33.26
CA ARG A 73 22.48 -20.90 -31.89
C ARG A 73 22.71 -19.62 -31.08
N ARG A 74 23.90 -19.00 -31.17
CA ARG A 74 24.18 -17.71 -30.52
C ARG A 74 23.28 -16.60 -31.02
N ARG A 75 23.03 -16.51 -32.34
CA ARG A 75 22.12 -15.51 -32.91
C ARG A 75 20.66 -15.73 -32.49
N GLY A 76 20.21 -16.98 -32.39
CA GLY A 76 18.88 -17.32 -31.87
C GLY A 76 18.73 -16.98 -30.39
N LEU A 77 19.70 -17.39 -29.56
CA LEU A 77 19.73 -17.07 -28.13
C LEU A 77 19.87 -15.56 -27.86
N GLN A 78 20.65 -14.83 -28.66
CA GLN A 78 20.73 -13.37 -28.58
C GLN A 78 19.41 -12.70 -28.91
N LYS A 79 18.68 -13.16 -29.93
CA LYS A 79 17.34 -12.65 -30.24
C LYS A 79 16.35 -12.93 -29.12
N ILE A 80 16.35 -14.15 -28.57
CA ILE A 80 15.50 -14.54 -27.43
C ILE A 80 15.85 -13.70 -26.18
N PHE A 81 17.14 -13.50 -25.90
CA PHE A 81 17.59 -12.67 -24.78
C PHE A 81 17.20 -11.21 -24.97
N LEU A 82 17.36 -10.64 -26.18
CA LEU A 82 16.94 -9.27 -26.47
C LEU A 82 15.43 -9.10 -26.35
N THR A 83 14.63 -10.07 -26.81
CA THR A 83 13.17 -10.02 -26.64
C THR A 83 12.77 -10.15 -25.18
N ALA A 84 13.40 -11.06 -24.42
CA ALA A 84 13.13 -11.24 -22.99
C ALA A 84 13.55 -10.00 -22.18
N ALA A 85 14.72 -9.42 -22.48
CA ALA A 85 15.21 -8.19 -21.87
C ALA A 85 14.29 -7.00 -22.21
N GLY A 86 13.80 -6.91 -23.44
CA GLY A 86 12.82 -5.90 -23.84
C GLY A 86 11.52 -6.00 -23.07
N ILE A 87 10.98 -7.22 -22.92
CA ILE A 87 9.77 -7.46 -22.10
C ILE A 87 10.04 -7.08 -20.63
N LEU A 88 11.16 -7.51 -20.07
CA LEU A 88 11.53 -7.19 -18.68
C LEU A 88 11.67 -5.67 -18.47
N ALA A 89 12.30 -4.97 -19.42
CA ALA A 89 12.45 -3.53 -19.39
C ALA A 89 11.09 -2.81 -19.47
N ALA A 90 10.17 -3.28 -20.33
CA ALA A 90 8.82 -2.73 -20.43
C ALA A 90 8.02 -2.93 -19.13
N VAL A 91 8.11 -4.11 -18.51
CA VAL A 91 7.49 -4.39 -17.21
C VAL A 91 8.10 -3.51 -16.11
N ALA A 92 9.43 -3.41 -16.05
CA ALA A 92 10.13 -2.55 -15.10
C ALA A 92 9.75 -1.08 -15.27
N LEU A 93 9.62 -0.60 -16.51
CA LEU A 93 9.15 0.75 -16.82
C LEU A 93 7.70 0.96 -16.38
N GLY A 94 6.82 -0.02 -16.60
CA GLY A 94 5.43 0.04 -16.13
C GLY A 94 5.33 0.14 -14.62
N ILE A 95 6.11 -0.68 -13.89
CA ILE A 95 6.23 -0.63 -12.43
C ILE A 95 6.76 0.73 -11.98
N PHE A 96 7.80 1.24 -12.66
CA PHE A 96 8.39 2.54 -12.35
C PHE A 96 7.37 3.68 -12.52
N VAL A 97 6.67 3.74 -13.65
CA VAL A 97 5.62 4.75 -13.89
C VAL A 97 4.52 4.63 -12.84
N LYS A 98 4.13 3.40 -12.47
CA LYS A 98 3.10 3.19 -11.48
C LYS A 98 3.54 3.63 -10.08
N LEU A 99 4.77 3.38 -9.67
CA LEU A 99 5.28 3.73 -8.33
C LEU A 99 5.65 5.21 -8.17
N PHE A 100 6.24 5.83 -9.20
CA PHE A 100 6.86 7.15 -9.09
C PHE A 100 6.10 8.28 -9.83
N VAL A 101 5.09 7.95 -10.63
CA VAL A 101 4.32 8.96 -11.41
C VAL A 101 2.82 8.86 -11.14
N ILE A 102 2.20 7.68 -11.33
CA ILE A 102 0.75 7.51 -11.19
C ILE A 102 0.34 7.28 -9.73
N GLY A 103 1.12 6.53 -8.97
CA GLY A 103 0.83 6.25 -7.56
C GLY A 103 -0.37 5.34 -7.32
N PHE A 104 -0.70 5.18 -6.04
CA PHE A 104 -1.78 4.35 -5.49
C PHE A 104 -2.63 5.18 -4.52
N PRO A 105 -3.91 4.82 -4.31
CA PRO A 105 -4.69 5.46 -3.25
C PRO A 105 -4.00 5.20 -1.90
N VAL A 106 -3.98 6.23 -1.05
CA VAL A 106 -3.36 6.19 0.28
C VAL A 106 -4.38 6.63 1.31
N ASP A 107 -4.56 5.83 2.35
CA ASP A 107 -5.46 6.12 3.48
C ASP A 107 -4.70 6.63 4.72
N SER A 108 -3.37 6.47 4.76
CA SER A 108 -2.53 6.88 5.89
C SER A 108 -2.07 8.34 5.79
N TYR A 109 -3.03 9.25 5.87
CA TYR A 109 -2.79 10.69 5.93
C TYR A 109 -3.67 11.33 6.99
N MET A 110 -3.30 12.55 7.38
CA MET A 110 -4.06 13.39 8.29
C MET A 110 -4.39 14.71 7.60
N ILE A 111 -5.65 15.12 7.65
CA ILE A 111 -6.08 16.47 7.26
C ILE A 111 -5.70 17.42 8.38
N THR A 112 -4.94 18.46 8.06
CA THR A 112 -4.42 19.44 9.02
C THR A 112 -5.30 20.68 9.14
N TYR A 113 -6.03 21.03 8.07
CA TYR A 113 -7.04 22.08 8.06
C TYR A 113 -8.07 21.81 6.98
N THR A 114 -9.26 22.37 7.15
CA THR A 114 -10.34 22.40 6.15
C THR A 114 -11.13 23.67 6.40
N ASP A 115 -11.17 24.53 5.38
CA ASP A 115 -11.84 25.82 5.43
C ASP A 115 -12.71 25.97 4.19
N VAL A 116 -13.89 26.57 4.36
CA VAL A 116 -14.81 26.88 3.26
C VAL A 116 -14.79 28.38 3.01
N TYR A 117 -14.46 28.78 1.79
CA TYR A 117 -14.47 30.16 1.33
C TYR A 117 -15.34 30.27 0.08
N GLU A 118 -16.44 31.02 0.18
CA GLU A 118 -17.45 31.14 -0.88
C GLU A 118 -17.91 29.75 -1.35
N ASP A 119 -17.64 29.39 -2.61
CA ASP A 119 -18.05 28.11 -3.20
C ASP A 119 -16.88 27.09 -3.28
N THR A 120 -15.76 27.36 -2.58
CA THR A 120 -14.55 26.52 -2.62
C THR A 120 -14.13 26.04 -1.24
N VAL A 121 -13.80 24.76 -1.15
CA VAL A 121 -13.23 24.11 0.04
C VAL A 121 -11.72 24.03 -0.12
N HIS A 122 -11.00 24.68 0.80
CA HIS A 122 -9.55 24.59 0.92
C HIS A 122 -9.20 23.60 2.02
N PHE A 123 -8.36 22.62 1.72
CA PHE A 123 -7.95 21.64 2.72
C PHE A 123 -6.52 21.21 2.49
N GLY A 124 -5.82 20.96 3.59
CA GLY A 124 -4.45 20.49 3.58
C GLY A 124 -4.26 19.26 4.42
N GLY A 125 -3.20 18.52 4.12
CA GLY A 125 -2.88 17.33 4.88
C GLY A 125 -1.45 16.89 4.69
N VAL A 126 -1.05 15.94 5.54
CA VAL A 126 0.27 15.33 5.55
C VAL A 126 0.13 13.82 5.62
N PHE A 127 1.04 13.10 4.96
CA PHE A 127 1.14 11.66 5.16
C PHE A 127 1.76 11.37 6.53
N TYR A 128 1.31 10.29 7.19
CA TYR A 128 1.89 9.89 8.49
C TYR A 128 3.36 9.42 8.36
N GLY A 129 3.76 8.98 7.17
CA GLY A 129 5.11 8.51 6.85
C GLY A 129 5.82 9.41 5.84
N SER A 130 7.14 9.22 5.73
CA SER A 130 7.97 9.81 4.67
C SER A 130 8.09 8.91 3.43
N ALA A 131 7.36 7.79 3.41
CA ALA A 131 7.40 6.81 2.33
C ALA A 131 6.50 7.21 1.15
N GLU A 132 5.63 8.20 1.34
CA GLU A 132 4.66 8.67 0.38
C GLU A 132 4.88 10.15 0.04
N CYS A 133 4.73 10.48 -1.23
CA CYS A 133 4.64 11.85 -1.71
C CYS A 133 3.34 12.03 -2.47
N TYR A 134 2.71 13.20 -2.32
CA TYR A 134 1.46 13.54 -2.98
C TYR A 134 1.62 13.46 -4.51
N SER A 135 0.63 12.88 -5.20
CA SER A 135 0.60 12.80 -6.67
C SER A 135 -0.60 13.51 -7.25
N ARG A 136 -1.81 13.19 -6.77
CA ARG A 136 -3.07 13.80 -7.18
C ARG A 136 -4.16 13.47 -6.17
N TYR A 137 -5.31 14.11 -6.30
CA TYR A 137 -6.55 13.68 -5.67
C TYR A 137 -7.61 13.33 -6.72
N ARG A 138 -8.66 12.62 -6.28
CA ARG A 138 -9.92 12.47 -7.01
C ARG A 138 -11.07 12.57 -6.03
N LEU A 139 -12.20 13.07 -6.52
CA LEU A 139 -13.48 12.96 -5.83
C LEU A 139 -14.23 11.78 -6.43
N VAL A 140 -14.58 10.81 -5.58
CA VAL A 140 -15.26 9.57 -6.00
C VAL A 140 -16.65 9.53 -5.38
N GLU A 141 -17.66 9.56 -6.23
CA GLU A 141 -19.06 9.44 -5.83
C GLU A 141 -19.33 8.09 -5.15
N GLN A 142 -20.01 8.14 -4.01
CA GLN A 142 -20.44 7.00 -3.20
C GLN A 142 -21.88 6.62 -3.55
N GLU A 143 -22.34 5.45 -3.09
CA GLU A 143 -23.70 4.95 -3.33
C GLU A 143 -24.80 5.89 -2.78
N ASP A 144 -24.48 6.68 -1.76
CA ASP A 144 -25.39 7.66 -1.14
C ASP A 144 -25.37 9.05 -1.81
N GLY A 145 -24.63 9.20 -2.92
CA GLY A 145 -24.46 10.46 -3.64
C GLY A 145 -23.38 11.38 -3.06
N THR A 146 -22.72 11.00 -1.96
CA THR A 146 -21.60 11.78 -1.38
C THR A 146 -20.35 11.64 -2.24
N GLN A 147 -19.63 12.73 -2.50
CA GLN A 147 -18.33 12.70 -3.15
C GLN A 147 -17.24 12.55 -2.10
N LYS A 148 -16.42 11.49 -2.18
CA LYS A 148 -15.34 11.23 -1.23
C LYS A 148 -13.97 11.58 -1.80
N LEU A 149 -13.16 12.27 -1.01
CA LEU A 149 -11.76 12.53 -1.33
C LEU A 149 -10.93 11.25 -1.33
N VAL A 150 -10.24 10.98 -2.43
CA VAL A 150 -9.24 9.92 -2.57
C VAL A 150 -7.90 10.54 -2.94
N ILE A 151 -6.94 10.47 -2.02
CA ILE A 151 -5.57 10.93 -2.21
C ILE A 151 -4.73 9.81 -2.84
N TYR A 152 -3.93 10.15 -3.85
CA TYR A 152 -2.96 9.25 -4.45
C TYR A 152 -1.54 9.65 -4.04
N GLY A 153 -0.78 8.67 -3.57
CA GLY A 153 0.63 8.80 -3.21
C GLY A 153 1.56 8.03 -4.17
N THR A 154 2.76 8.57 -4.36
CA THR A 154 3.90 7.95 -5.08
C THR A 154 5.08 7.77 -4.15
N LEU A 155 6.03 6.91 -4.51
CA LEU A 155 7.32 6.83 -3.81
C LEU A 155 8.14 8.12 -4.03
N PRO A 156 8.96 8.54 -3.05
CA PRO A 156 9.86 9.66 -3.20
C PRO A 156 10.79 9.49 -4.40
N SER A 157 10.99 10.58 -5.15
CA SER A 157 11.83 10.61 -6.34
C SER A 157 12.68 11.90 -6.38
N PRO A 158 13.64 12.02 -7.30
CA PRO A 158 14.37 13.27 -7.49
C PRO A 158 13.48 14.48 -7.85
N TRP A 159 12.28 14.27 -8.38
CA TRP A 159 11.37 15.35 -8.83
C TRP A 159 10.10 15.52 -7.96
N ASN A 160 9.76 14.53 -7.14
CA ASN A 160 8.63 14.61 -6.21
C ASN A 160 9.06 14.15 -4.81
N ARG A 161 8.97 15.05 -3.84
CA ARG A 161 9.29 14.80 -2.41
C ARG A 161 8.24 15.39 -1.47
N ASP A 162 7.08 15.75 -1.99
CA ASP A 162 6.07 16.49 -1.25
C ASP A 162 5.27 15.55 -0.38
N GLY A 163 5.65 15.42 0.89
CA GLY A 163 4.92 14.64 1.91
C GLY A 163 3.65 15.34 2.43
N ALA A 164 3.32 16.50 1.88
CA ALA A 164 2.17 17.31 2.25
C ALA A 164 1.40 17.72 0.99
N PHE A 165 0.12 18.03 1.14
CA PHE A 165 -0.73 18.54 0.09
C PHE A 165 -1.58 19.70 0.60
N ASN A 166 -1.85 20.67 -0.28
CA ASN A 166 -2.76 21.78 -0.07
C ASN A 166 -3.62 21.84 -1.31
N LEU A 167 -4.92 21.61 -1.16
CA LEU A 167 -5.83 21.29 -2.25
C LEU A 167 -7.09 22.14 -2.12
N GLU A 168 -7.76 22.27 -3.26
CA GLU A 168 -9.00 23.01 -3.41
C GLU A 168 -9.99 22.12 -4.15
N ALA A 169 -11.24 22.12 -3.70
CA ALA A 169 -12.37 21.45 -4.34
C ALA A 169 -13.58 22.38 -4.34
N GLU A 170 -14.38 22.33 -5.40
CA GLU A 170 -15.66 23.05 -5.44
C GLU A 170 -16.65 22.39 -4.49
N LEU A 171 -17.57 23.19 -3.94
CA LEU A 171 -18.72 22.66 -3.20
C LEU A 171 -19.56 21.75 -4.11
N PRO A 172 -20.18 20.70 -3.53
CA PRO A 172 -21.03 19.79 -4.29
C PRO A 172 -22.29 20.52 -4.77
N GLU A 173 -22.90 20.00 -5.85
CA GLU A 173 -24.19 20.48 -6.34
C GLU A 173 -25.28 20.43 -5.24
N PRO A 174 -26.34 21.26 -5.33
CA PRO A 174 -27.40 21.30 -4.32
C PRO A 174 -27.97 19.92 -3.97
N GLY A 175 -27.94 19.59 -2.67
CA GLY A 175 -28.35 18.29 -2.15
C GLY A 175 -27.25 17.22 -2.12
N GLY A 176 -26.08 17.51 -2.67
CA GLY A 176 -24.87 16.70 -2.55
C GLY A 176 -24.06 17.02 -1.28
N ALA A 177 -23.04 16.20 -1.04
CA ALA A 177 -22.10 16.37 0.07
C ALA A 177 -20.68 15.94 -0.36
N LEU A 178 -19.67 16.55 0.25
CA LEU A 178 -18.26 16.24 0.08
C LEU A 178 -17.69 15.64 1.38
N GLU A 179 -16.96 14.53 1.31
CA GLU A 179 -16.31 13.88 2.46
C GLU A 179 -14.79 14.03 2.37
N ILE A 180 -14.21 14.81 3.29
CA ILE A 180 -12.77 15.07 3.40
C ILE A 180 -12.31 14.72 4.81
N GLY A 181 -11.44 13.72 4.97
CA GLY A 181 -10.87 13.38 6.28
C GLY A 181 -11.88 12.99 7.36
N GLY A 182 -13.09 12.56 6.97
CA GLY A 182 -14.20 12.26 7.88
C GLY A 182 -15.09 13.47 8.21
N ILE A 183 -14.74 14.67 7.73
CA ILE A 183 -15.62 15.85 7.74
C ILE A 183 -16.54 15.75 6.52
N ARG A 184 -17.84 15.95 6.75
CA ARG A 184 -18.86 16.02 5.70
C ARG A 184 -19.22 17.48 5.46
N ILE A 185 -19.10 17.95 4.22
CA ILE A 185 -19.33 19.34 3.83
C ILE A 185 -20.53 19.36 2.88
N LEU A 186 -21.57 20.12 3.24
CA LEU A 186 -22.79 20.23 2.44
C LEU A 186 -22.64 21.26 1.32
N SER A 187 -23.58 21.26 0.37
CA SER A 187 -23.60 22.20 -0.76
C SER A 187 -23.70 23.68 -0.37
N ASP A 188 -24.10 24.00 0.86
CA ASP A 188 -24.16 25.37 1.39
C ASP A 188 -22.91 25.76 2.20
N GLY A 189 -21.89 24.89 2.24
CA GLY A 189 -20.66 25.10 2.99
C GLY A 189 -20.72 24.65 4.46
N THR A 190 -21.86 24.16 4.94
CA THR A 190 -21.96 23.62 6.32
C THR A 190 -21.01 22.44 6.50
N MET A 191 -20.12 22.54 7.49
CA MET A 191 -19.19 21.46 7.86
C MET A 191 -19.74 20.66 9.02
N ILE A 192 -19.75 19.34 8.89
CA ILE A 192 -20.17 18.38 9.91
C ILE A 192 -18.94 17.56 10.24
N SER A 193 -18.41 17.75 11.44
CA SER A 193 -17.24 17.05 11.96
C SER A 193 -17.47 15.55 12.01
N LYS A 194 -16.36 14.79 11.98
CA LYS A 194 -16.39 13.34 12.17
C LYS A 194 -17.10 12.97 13.48
N LEU A 195 -16.86 13.73 14.55
CA LEU A 195 -17.49 13.52 15.86
C LEU A 195 -19.01 13.71 15.78
N ALA A 196 -19.50 14.81 15.19
CA ALA A 196 -20.94 15.04 15.04
C ALA A 196 -21.62 13.92 14.23
N GLY A 197 -21.01 13.50 13.12
CA GLY A 197 -21.51 12.40 12.30
C GLY A 197 -21.52 11.05 13.03
N ASP A 198 -20.46 10.73 13.78
CA ASP A 198 -20.37 9.50 14.59
C ASP A 198 -21.42 9.49 15.71
N LEU A 199 -21.59 10.61 16.42
CA LEU A 199 -22.58 10.77 17.48
C LEU A 199 -24.00 10.65 16.95
N TYR A 200 -24.32 11.31 15.83
CA TYR A 200 -25.64 11.22 15.21
C TYR A 200 -25.99 9.78 14.81
N ARG A 201 -25.04 9.04 14.23
CA ARG A 201 -25.22 7.60 13.93
C ARG A 201 -25.37 6.72 15.17
N ALA A 202 -24.79 7.14 16.30
CA ALA A 202 -24.85 6.44 17.57
C ALA A 202 -26.09 6.79 18.41
N LYS A 203 -27.01 7.64 17.90
CA LYS A 203 -28.24 8.03 18.60
C LYS A 203 -29.02 6.81 19.09
N ASN A 204 -29.47 6.87 20.34
CA ASN A 204 -30.24 5.80 20.97
C ASN A 204 -31.67 6.28 21.28
N PRO A 205 -32.74 5.68 20.72
CA PRO A 205 -34.10 6.05 21.09
C PRO A 205 -34.47 5.74 22.55
N TYR A 206 -33.82 4.77 23.19
CA TYR A 206 -34.24 4.22 24.48
C TYR A 206 -33.06 3.81 25.38
N ILE A 207 -32.91 4.45 26.54
CA ILE A 207 -31.82 4.23 27.51
C ILE A 207 -31.74 2.78 28.05
N GLY A 208 -32.77 1.94 27.89
CA GLY A 208 -32.67 0.54 28.27
C GLY A 208 -31.77 -0.32 27.35
N ASP A 209 -31.30 0.21 26.21
CA ASP A 209 -30.33 -0.44 25.35
C ASP A 209 -28.89 -0.09 25.77
N ALA A 210 -28.39 -0.82 26.78
CA ALA A 210 -27.04 -0.62 27.32
C ALA A 210 -25.92 -0.76 26.25
N SER A 211 -26.16 -1.49 25.16
CA SER A 211 -25.19 -1.60 24.06
C SER A 211 -25.14 -0.32 23.23
N ALA A 212 -26.29 0.27 22.93
CA ALA A 212 -26.38 1.57 22.27
C ALA A 212 -25.79 2.69 23.13
N ASP A 213 -26.04 2.67 24.43
CA ASP A 213 -25.46 3.62 25.39
C ASP A 213 -23.92 3.56 25.36
N GLY A 214 -23.36 2.34 25.42
CA GLY A 214 -21.91 2.15 25.32
C GLY A 214 -21.31 2.67 24.01
N ARG A 215 -22.02 2.52 22.88
CA ARG A 215 -21.57 3.08 21.59
C ARG A 215 -21.58 4.60 21.60
N LEU A 216 -22.63 5.22 22.13
CA LEU A 216 -22.75 6.68 22.21
C LEU A 216 -21.69 7.28 23.14
N ALA A 217 -21.52 6.72 24.35
CA ALA A 217 -20.50 7.16 25.29
C ALA A 217 -19.07 6.92 24.77
N GLY A 218 -18.87 5.84 24.02
CA GLY A 218 -17.62 5.55 23.33
C GLY A 218 -17.30 6.54 22.22
N ALA A 219 -18.28 6.86 21.36
CA ALA A 219 -18.15 7.86 20.30
C ALA A 219 -17.85 9.26 20.86
N LEU A 220 -18.45 9.61 22.00
CA LEU A 220 -18.18 10.87 22.71
C LEU A 220 -16.82 10.89 23.43
N GLY A 221 -16.13 9.75 23.52
CA GLY A 221 -14.80 9.66 24.14
C GLY A 221 -14.81 9.77 25.66
N ILE A 222 -15.94 9.50 26.34
CA ILE A 222 -16.05 9.64 27.80
C ILE A 222 -14.95 8.86 28.53
N GLY A 223 -14.75 7.58 28.17
CA GLY A 223 -13.75 6.74 28.83
C GLY A 223 -12.31 7.18 28.55
N ALA A 224 -12.04 7.71 27.35
CA ALA A 224 -10.72 8.17 26.96
C ALA A 224 -10.33 9.48 27.67
N VAL A 225 -11.30 10.37 27.91
CA VAL A 225 -11.07 11.70 28.48
C VAL A 225 -11.24 11.72 30.00
N LEU A 226 -12.23 11.00 30.54
CA LEU A 226 -12.63 11.06 31.95
C LEU A 226 -12.25 9.80 32.75
N GLY A 227 -11.73 8.76 32.11
CA GLY A 227 -11.30 7.53 32.76
C GLY A 227 -12.40 6.45 32.82
N SER A 228 -12.09 5.34 33.48
CA SER A 228 -12.96 4.16 33.51
C SER A 228 -14.19 4.39 34.39
N TYR A 229 -15.34 3.87 33.96
CA TYR A 229 -16.61 4.02 34.68
C TYR A 229 -17.50 2.79 34.51
N LYS A 230 -18.43 2.62 35.45
CA LYS A 230 -19.55 1.66 35.38
C LYS A 230 -20.85 2.37 35.07
N ASN A 231 -21.72 1.69 34.34
CA ASN A 231 -23.05 2.19 34.00
C ASN A 231 -24.09 1.69 35.00
N GLU A 232 -24.99 2.57 35.40
CA GLU A 232 -26.20 2.26 36.16
C GLU A 232 -27.39 3.00 35.54
N LEU A 233 -28.50 2.30 35.34
CA LEU A 233 -29.66 2.81 34.61
C LEU A 233 -30.90 2.78 35.52
N GLN A 234 -31.66 3.87 35.51
CA GLN A 234 -32.98 3.96 36.14
C GLN A 234 -34.05 4.02 35.05
N THR A 235 -34.79 2.91 34.89
CA THR A 235 -35.84 2.75 33.87
C THR A 235 -37.21 2.39 34.46
N SER A 236 -37.37 2.43 35.79
CA SER A 236 -38.62 2.06 36.47
C SER A 236 -39.70 3.15 36.45
N ALA A 237 -39.30 4.42 36.43
CA ALA A 237 -40.19 5.58 36.37
C ALA A 237 -39.46 6.78 35.75
N GLU A 238 -40.23 7.75 35.26
CA GLU A 238 -39.69 9.02 34.78
C GLU A 238 -39.33 9.97 35.95
N PRO A 239 -38.27 10.77 35.81
CA PRO A 239 -37.35 10.82 34.67
C PRO A 239 -36.46 9.58 34.59
N TYR A 240 -36.26 9.04 33.39
CA TYR A 240 -35.29 7.97 33.20
C TYR A 240 -33.87 8.53 33.34
N GLY A 241 -33.01 7.77 34.02
CA GLY A 241 -31.70 8.24 34.44
C GLY A 241 -30.57 7.33 33.98
N TRP A 242 -29.43 7.93 33.67
CA TRP A 242 -28.17 7.23 33.40
C TRP A 242 -27.07 7.75 34.32
N THR A 243 -26.57 6.88 35.19
CA THR A 243 -25.47 7.18 36.11
C THR A 243 -24.16 6.58 35.61
N LEU A 244 -23.14 7.43 35.46
CA LEU A 244 -21.75 7.06 35.19
C LEU A 244 -20.96 7.07 36.50
N ASN A 245 -20.56 5.89 36.96
CA ASN A 245 -19.82 5.67 38.20
C ASN A 245 -18.32 5.56 37.90
N PHE A 246 -17.56 6.65 38.01
CA PHE A 246 -16.11 6.68 37.77
C PHE A 246 -15.34 5.92 38.85
N GLU A 247 -14.37 5.13 38.41
CA GLU A 247 -13.58 4.24 39.28
C GLU A 247 -12.34 4.92 39.86
N ASP A 248 -11.77 5.87 39.12
CA ASP A 248 -10.52 6.55 39.47
C ASP A 248 -10.75 7.84 40.27
N GLY A 249 -9.78 8.20 41.11
CA GLY A 249 -9.76 9.45 41.86
C GLY A 249 -9.44 10.65 40.97
N VAL A 250 -10.15 11.77 41.19
CA VAL A 250 -10.03 13.01 40.43
C VAL A 250 -9.28 14.06 41.24
N SER A 251 -8.20 14.61 40.68
CA SER A 251 -7.37 15.65 41.32
C SER A 251 -7.86 17.07 41.05
N ASN A 252 -8.48 17.33 39.89
CA ASN A 252 -9.02 18.64 39.51
C ASN A 252 -10.52 18.54 39.23
N SER A 253 -11.35 18.68 40.27
CA SER A 253 -12.80 18.49 40.16
C SER A 253 -13.49 19.52 39.27
N ALA A 254 -13.02 20.77 39.21
CA ALA A 254 -13.69 21.82 38.45
C ALA A 254 -13.64 21.58 36.93
N VAL A 255 -12.46 21.22 36.39
CA VAL A 255 -12.32 20.90 34.95
C VAL A 255 -13.07 19.61 34.61
N PHE A 256 -13.02 18.63 35.50
CA PHE A 256 -13.72 17.36 35.37
C PHE A 256 -15.24 17.57 35.31
N GLU A 257 -15.80 18.33 36.25
CA GLU A 257 -17.23 18.69 36.32
C GLU A 257 -17.69 19.46 35.08
N ALA A 258 -16.94 20.47 34.65
CA ALA A 258 -17.29 21.23 33.45
C ALA A 258 -17.30 20.38 32.16
N GLN A 259 -16.47 19.34 32.08
CA GLN A 259 -16.48 18.38 30.96
C GLN A 259 -17.68 17.41 31.08
N MET A 260 -17.95 16.88 32.26
CA MET A 260 -19.12 16.01 32.51
C MET A 260 -20.43 16.70 32.15
N GLU A 261 -20.60 17.97 32.52
CA GLU A 261 -21.80 18.74 32.18
C GLU A 261 -21.99 18.93 30.68
N ARG A 262 -20.89 19.12 29.92
CA ARG A 262 -20.96 19.19 28.45
C ARG A 262 -21.36 17.84 27.86
N TYR A 263 -20.77 16.76 28.33
CA TYR A 263 -21.12 15.41 27.86
C TYR A 263 -22.54 15.01 28.20
N ALA A 264 -23.03 15.38 29.39
CA ALA A 264 -24.41 15.13 29.78
C ALA A 264 -25.41 15.70 28.77
N CYS A 265 -25.16 16.93 28.28
CA CYS A 265 -26.05 17.53 27.28
C CYS A 265 -26.05 16.78 25.96
N VAL A 266 -24.91 16.22 25.53
CA VAL A 266 -24.83 15.36 24.34
C VAL A 266 -25.59 14.05 24.56
N LEU A 267 -25.39 13.39 25.70
CA LEU A 267 -26.08 12.14 26.05
C LEU A 267 -27.60 12.34 26.14
N LEU A 268 -28.04 13.44 26.76
CA LEU A 268 -29.45 13.83 26.83
C LEU A 268 -30.01 14.11 25.45
N ALA A 269 -29.32 14.88 24.60
CA ALA A 269 -29.80 15.19 23.25
C ALA A 269 -29.96 13.94 22.38
N LEU A 270 -29.06 12.97 22.54
CA LEU A 270 -28.96 11.79 21.66
C LEU A 270 -29.55 10.51 22.25
N THR A 271 -30.14 10.58 23.45
CA THR A 271 -30.87 9.46 24.05
C THR A 271 -32.35 9.83 24.23
N GLY A 272 -33.24 9.23 23.43
CA GLY A 272 -34.60 9.72 23.20
C GLY A 272 -35.44 9.94 24.47
N ASN A 273 -35.47 8.97 25.37
CA ASN A 273 -36.27 9.02 26.59
C ASN A 273 -35.49 9.39 27.87
N LEU A 274 -34.20 9.71 27.75
CA LEU A 274 -33.35 10.01 28.92
C LEU A 274 -33.66 11.40 29.49
N GLY A 275 -34.07 11.50 30.75
CA GLY A 275 -34.39 12.78 31.39
C GLY A 275 -33.25 13.38 32.22
N GLU A 276 -32.33 12.56 32.71
CA GLU A 276 -31.21 13.01 33.53
C GLU A 276 -29.96 12.13 33.39
N VAL A 277 -28.79 12.75 33.56
CA VAL A 277 -27.49 12.07 33.60
C VAL A 277 -26.82 12.39 34.93
N SER A 278 -26.43 11.36 35.66
CA SER A 278 -25.72 11.49 36.94
C SER A 278 -24.29 11.01 36.81
N PHE A 279 -23.38 11.64 37.56
CA PHE A 279 -21.99 11.24 37.64
C PHE A 279 -21.61 11.05 39.10
N SER A 280 -21.04 9.89 39.42
CA SER A 280 -20.48 9.59 40.74
C SER A 280 -18.97 9.41 40.61
N TYR A 281 -18.19 10.16 41.38
CA TYR A 281 -16.73 10.17 41.31
C TYR A 281 -16.12 10.46 42.70
N THR A 282 -14.82 10.20 42.85
CA THR A 282 -14.08 10.46 44.08
C THR A 282 -13.10 11.61 43.85
N VAL A 283 -13.13 12.63 44.71
CA VAL A 283 -12.17 13.74 44.67
C VAL A 283 -11.10 13.52 45.73
N GLU A 284 -9.84 13.56 45.32
CA GLU A 284 -8.70 13.46 46.23
C GLU A 284 -8.44 14.83 46.87
N THR A 285 -8.63 14.94 48.19
CA THR A 285 -8.40 16.17 48.95
C THR A 285 -7.31 15.99 49.99
N GLU A 286 -6.77 17.08 50.54
CA GLU A 286 -5.81 17.02 51.65
C GLU A 286 -6.35 16.28 52.89
N SER A 287 -7.67 16.22 53.05
CA SER A 287 -8.35 15.53 54.15
C SER A 287 -8.73 14.07 53.82
N GLY A 288 -8.32 13.56 52.67
CA GLY A 288 -8.65 12.23 52.16
C GLY A 288 -9.68 12.24 51.00
N PRO A 289 -10.02 11.05 50.47
CA PRO A 289 -10.94 10.91 49.34
C PRO A 289 -12.38 11.24 49.74
N VAL A 290 -13.05 12.07 48.94
CA VAL A 290 -14.45 12.47 49.14
C VAL A 290 -15.29 12.05 47.94
N LYS A 291 -16.31 11.22 48.17
CA LYS A 291 -17.28 10.86 47.11
C LYS A 291 -18.18 12.05 46.79
N ARG A 292 -18.36 12.31 45.50
CA ARG A 292 -19.23 13.35 44.95
C ARG A 292 -20.21 12.75 43.95
N GLU A 293 -21.35 13.41 43.84
CA GLU A 293 -22.37 13.08 42.86
C GLU A 293 -22.94 14.37 42.26
N ARG A 294 -23.15 14.37 40.95
CA ARG A 294 -23.71 15.50 40.20
C ARG A 294 -24.67 14.98 39.14
N THR A 295 -25.91 15.47 39.17
CA THR A 295 -26.98 15.12 38.21
C THR A 295 -27.29 16.31 37.33
N VAL A 296 -27.24 16.14 36.00
CA VAL A 296 -27.59 17.15 35.00
C VAL A 296 -28.91 16.76 34.35
N THR A 297 -29.84 17.71 34.28
CA THR A 297 -31.19 17.50 33.74
C THR A 297 -31.33 18.10 32.33
N GLU A 298 -32.37 17.70 31.61
CA GLU A 298 -32.73 18.33 30.34
C GLU A 298 -32.84 19.86 30.47
N GLN A 299 -33.55 20.34 31.51
CA GLN A 299 -33.79 21.77 31.73
C GLN A 299 -32.49 22.57 31.93
N GLU A 300 -31.49 21.99 32.60
CA GLU A 300 -30.17 22.61 32.75
C GLU A 300 -29.45 22.72 31.40
N CYS A 301 -29.51 21.65 30.58
CA CYS A 301 -28.93 21.66 29.24
C CYS A 301 -29.65 22.61 28.29
N GLU A 302 -30.98 22.71 28.36
CA GLU A 302 -31.77 23.65 27.56
C GLU A 302 -31.39 25.11 27.86
N LYS A 303 -31.19 25.44 29.14
CA LYS A 303 -30.74 26.77 29.53
C LYS A 303 -29.36 27.09 28.97
N ARG A 304 -28.47 26.10 28.89
CA ARG A 304 -27.12 26.25 28.35
C ARG A 304 -27.11 26.35 26.82
N LEU A 305 -27.91 25.52 26.16
CA LEU A 305 -27.96 25.40 24.70
C LEU A 305 -28.88 26.43 24.05
N GLY A 306 -29.80 27.04 24.81
CA GLY A 306 -30.76 28.02 24.31
C GLY A 306 -31.92 27.43 23.50
N ALA A 307 -32.04 26.10 23.44
CA ALA A 307 -33.09 25.37 22.71
C ALA A 307 -33.39 24.01 23.39
N PRO A 308 -34.54 23.37 23.09
CA PRO A 308 -34.87 22.05 23.62
C PRO A 308 -33.75 21.03 23.36
N VAL A 309 -33.26 20.35 24.39
CA VAL A 309 -32.04 19.53 24.28
C VAL A 309 -32.17 18.42 23.24
N LYS A 310 -33.36 17.80 23.11
CA LYS A 310 -33.64 16.74 22.13
C LYS A 310 -33.63 17.23 20.68
N SER A 311 -33.90 18.51 20.43
CA SER A 311 -33.91 19.07 19.08
C SER A 311 -32.52 19.03 18.42
N PHE A 312 -31.45 18.95 19.22
CA PHE A 312 -30.10 18.83 18.70
C PHE A 312 -29.83 17.45 18.08
N GLY A 313 -30.61 16.43 18.45
CA GLY A 313 -30.51 15.09 17.88
C GLY A 313 -31.30 14.88 16.58
N GLU A 314 -31.93 15.90 16.01
CA GLU A 314 -32.82 15.76 14.84
C GLU A 314 -32.07 15.62 13.51
N SER A 315 -30.85 16.16 13.42
CA SER A 315 -29.98 16.03 12.25
C SER A 315 -28.50 16.12 12.63
N PRO A 316 -27.56 15.65 11.78
CA PRO A 316 -26.13 15.79 12.05
C PRO A 316 -25.66 17.25 12.16
N GLU A 317 -26.30 18.18 11.44
CA GLU A 317 -26.03 19.62 11.51
C GLU A 317 -26.42 20.19 12.88
N ARG A 318 -27.55 19.73 13.42
CA ARG A 318 -27.98 20.11 14.78
C ARG A 318 -27.04 19.52 15.82
N VAL A 319 -26.54 18.30 15.62
CA VAL A 319 -25.50 17.74 16.52
C VAL A 319 -24.24 18.59 16.45
N GLN A 320 -23.82 19.01 15.25
CA GLN A 320 -22.66 19.88 15.08
C GLN A 320 -22.84 21.20 15.84
N GLU A 321 -23.96 21.90 15.65
CA GLU A 321 -24.27 23.14 16.37
C GLU A 321 -24.20 22.96 17.90
N MET A 322 -24.67 21.83 18.41
CA MET A 322 -24.54 21.51 19.84
C MET A 322 -23.08 21.39 20.28
N LEU A 323 -22.24 20.72 19.50
CA LEU A 323 -20.82 20.56 19.82
C LEU A 323 -20.10 21.92 19.81
N ASP A 324 -20.47 22.83 18.91
CA ASP A 324 -19.91 24.18 18.82
C ASP A 324 -20.25 24.98 20.07
N ILE A 325 -21.53 24.99 20.48
CA ILE A 325 -22.00 25.68 21.69
C ILE A 325 -21.32 25.12 22.94
N LEU A 326 -21.08 23.80 22.99
CA LEU A 326 -20.42 23.14 24.11
C LEU A 326 -18.88 23.22 24.05
N GLY A 327 -18.29 23.67 22.93
CA GLY A 327 -16.84 23.71 22.73
C GLY A 327 -16.20 22.32 22.78
N LEU A 328 -16.77 21.35 22.07
CA LEU A 328 -16.32 19.95 22.01
C LEU A 328 -15.58 19.56 20.73
N GLU A 329 -15.43 20.46 19.75
CA GLU A 329 -14.87 20.16 18.44
C GLU A 329 -13.36 19.80 18.43
N GLY A 330 -12.60 20.14 19.48
CA GLY A 330 -11.13 20.06 19.50
C GLY A 330 -10.52 18.81 20.14
N GLN A 331 -11.29 17.79 20.51
CA GLN A 331 -10.78 16.65 21.30
C GLN A 331 -10.29 15.46 20.45
N GLY A 332 -10.28 15.59 19.12
CA GLY A 332 -9.92 14.53 18.17
C GLY A 332 -8.95 14.94 17.06
N MET A 333 -8.16 16.00 17.25
CA MET A 333 -7.04 16.36 16.36
C MET A 333 -5.73 15.76 16.85
#